data_AF-A0A935GD65-F1
#
_entry.id   AF-A0A935GD65-F1
#
_cell.length_a   1.000
_cell.length_b   1.000
_cell.length_c   1.000
_cell.angle_alpha   90.00
_cell.angle_beta   90.00
_cell.angle_gamma   90.00
#
_symmetry.space_group_name_H-M   'P 1'
#
loop_
_entity.id
_entity.type
_entity.pdbx_description
1 polymer ?
#
loop_
_entity_poly.entity_id
_entity_poly.type
_entity_poly.pdbx_seq_one_letter_code
_entity_poly.pdbx_strand_id
1 'polypeptide(L)'
;MFRDFIIPFLLIGVAEFADKTQLLIIVIASKTKKYFALFFGVLLAFAIVDGLAILAGGLIAELIPKNIMTIIAGLIFLIFGIITLVRYEKEINFTKTNINPFITGFLLIFLSEWVIKLR
;
A
#
# COMPACT_ATOMS: atom_id res chain seq x y z
N MET A 1 -4.29 -14.64 25.99
CA MET A 1 -4.49 -15.20 24.63
C MET A 1 -5.42 -14.34 23.77
N PHE A 2 -6.71 -14.17 24.10
CA PHE A 2 -7.61 -13.32 23.30
C PHE A 2 -7.21 -11.83 23.29
N ARG A 3 -6.73 -11.31 24.42
CA ARG A 3 -6.23 -9.93 24.53
C ARG A 3 -4.99 -9.68 23.65
N ASP A 4 -4.13 -10.69 23.53
CA ASP A 4 -2.87 -10.59 22.77
C ASP A 4 -3.11 -10.55 21.25
N PHE A 5 -4.27 -11.01 20.80
CA PHE A 5 -4.72 -10.88 19.42
C PHE A 5 -5.52 -9.60 19.19
N ILE A 6 -6.50 -9.31 20.06
CA ILE A 6 -7.43 -8.19 19.90
C ILE A 6 -6.72 -6.84 19.97
N ILE A 7 -5.75 -6.66 20.88
CA ILE A 7 -5.07 -5.39 21.08
C ILE A 7 -4.30 -4.95 19.82
N PRO A 8 -3.35 -5.73 19.26
CA PRO A 8 -2.66 -5.33 18.03
C PRO A 8 -3.60 -5.26 16.84
N PHE A 9 -4.60 -6.16 16.74
CA PHE A 9 -5.59 -6.11 15.65
C PHE A 9 -6.39 -4.80 15.64
N LEU A 10 -6.91 -4.37 16.78
CA LEU A 10 -7.63 -3.09 16.87
C LEU A 10 -6.70 -1.89 16.72
N LEU A 11 -5.49 -1.95 17.29
CA LEU A 11 -4.57 -0.82 17.26
C LEU A 11 -4.06 -0.56 15.84
N ILE A 12 -3.59 -1.61 15.15
CA ILE A 12 -3.18 -1.54 13.74
C ILE A 12 -4.40 -1.30 12.88
N GLY A 13 -5.49 -2.03 13.11
CA GLY A 13 -6.74 -1.88 12.36
C GLY A 13 -7.26 -0.45 12.38
N VAL A 14 -7.26 0.24 13.52
CA VAL A 14 -7.66 1.66 13.63
C VAL A 14 -6.61 2.60 13.05
N ALA A 15 -5.32 2.30 13.21
CA ALA A 15 -4.23 3.11 12.63
C ALA A 15 -4.20 3.05 11.10
N GLU A 16 -4.62 1.93 10.52
CA GLU A 16 -4.59 1.64 9.09
C GLU A 16 -5.97 1.85 8.43
N PHE A 17 -7.06 1.88 9.21
CA PHE A 17 -8.38 2.26 8.73
C PHE A 17 -8.38 3.70 8.26
N ALA A 18 -8.73 3.90 6.99
CA ALA A 18 -8.73 5.19 6.28
C ALA A 18 -7.38 5.62 5.70
N ASP A 19 -6.48 4.67 5.43
CA ASP A 19 -5.41 4.94 4.48
C ASP A 19 -5.97 5.28 3.08
N LYS A 20 -5.23 6.09 2.32
CA LYS A 20 -5.64 6.64 1.02
C LYS A 20 -5.97 5.54 0.04
N THR A 21 -5.25 4.42 0.08
CA THR A 21 -5.53 3.26 -0.75
C THR A 21 -6.88 2.62 -0.40
N GLN A 22 -7.25 2.54 0.88
CA GLN A 22 -8.54 1.99 1.31
C GLN A 22 -9.72 2.89 0.94
N LEU A 23 -9.60 4.20 1.14
CA LEU A 23 -10.62 5.18 0.73
C LEU A 23 -10.82 5.18 -0.80
N LEU A 24 -9.72 5.08 -1.55
CA LEU A 24 -9.76 4.97 -3.02
C LEU A 24 -10.56 3.75 -3.48
N ILE A 25 -10.34 2.59 -2.87
CA ILE A 25 -11.06 1.35 -3.19
C ILE A 25 -12.56 1.52 -2.91
N ILE A 26 -12.94 2.12 -1.78
CA ILE A 26 -14.35 2.35 -1.42
C ILE A 26 -15.03 3.26 -2.45
N VAL A 27 -14.37 4.34 -2.87
CA VAL A 27 -14.90 5.26 -3.90
C VAL A 27 -15.10 4.53 -5.23
N ILE A 28 -14.15 3.70 -5.67
CA ILE A 28 -14.26 2.96 -6.93
C ILE A 28 -15.34 1.86 -6.83
N ALA A 29 -15.43 1.17 -5.68
CA ALA A 29 -16.43 0.16 -5.41
C ALA A 29 -17.84 0.74 -5.48
N SER A 30 -18.06 1.94 -4.91
CA SER A 30 -19.35 2.63 -4.99
C SER A 30 -19.79 2.99 -6.42
N LYS A 31 -18.82 3.16 -7.35
CA LYS A 31 -19.07 3.51 -8.76
C LYS A 31 -19.18 2.29 -9.69
N THR A 32 -18.90 1.09 -9.18
CA THR A 32 -18.76 -0.13 -9.98
C THR A 32 -19.82 -1.17 -9.62
N LYS A 33 -20.55 -1.68 -10.61
CA LYS A 33 -21.52 -2.78 -10.39
C LYS A 33 -20.86 -4.17 -10.21
N LYS A 34 -19.60 -4.33 -10.65
CA LYS A 34 -18.83 -5.59 -10.61
C LYS A 34 -17.82 -5.62 -9.44
N TYR A 35 -18.31 -5.59 -8.20
CA TYR A 35 -17.49 -5.50 -6.99
C TYR A 35 -16.54 -6.70 -6.79
N PHE A 36 -16.95 -7.93 -7.17
CA PHE A 36 -16.06 -9.10 -7.13
C PHE A 36 -14.85 -8.96 -8.06
N ALA A 37 -15.05 -8.43 -9.27
CA ALA A 37 -13.97 -8.23 -10.22
C ALA A 37 -12.97 -7.17 -9.71
N LEU A 38 -13.47 -6.10 -9.09
CA LEU A 38 -12.62 -5.11 -8.43
C LEU A 38 -11.82 -5.75 -7.29
N PHE A 39 -12.47 -6.51 -6.40
CA PHE A 39 -11.85 -7.17 -5.26
C PHE A 39 -10.66 -8.05 -5.67
N PHE A 40 -10.85 -8.93 -6.66
CA PHE A 40 -9.77 -9.81 -7.12
C PHE A 40 -8.63 -9.03 -7.79
N GLY A 41 -8.93 -7.95 -8.51
CA GLY A 41 -7.90 -7.09 -9.12
C GLY A 41 -7.04 -6.40 -8.06
N VAL A 42 -7.68 -5.86 -7.03
CA VAL A 42 -7.02 -5.24 -5.88
C VAL A 42 -6.16 -6.25 -5.11
N LEU A 43 -6.72 -7.43 -4.82
CA LEU A 43 -6.02 -8.48 -4.08
C LEU A 43 -4.78 -8.99 -4.82
N LEU A 44 -4.88 -9.18 -6.13
CA LEU A 44 -3.72 -9.55 -6.97
C LEU A 44 -2.64 -8.47 -6.99
N ALA A 45 -3.03 -7.19 -7.03
CA ALA A 45 -2.07 -6.09 -6.99
C ALA A 45 -1.25 -6.12 -5.69
N PHE A 46 -1.91 -6.20 -4.53
CA PHE A 46 -1.22 -6.30 -3.23
C PHE A 46 -0.31 -7.52 -3.15
N ALA A 47 -0.82 -8.70 -3.51
CA ALA A 47 -0.05 -9.93 -3.45
C ALA A 47 1.25 -9.84 -4.29
N ILE A 48 1.20 -9.20 -5.46
CA ILE A 48 2.38 -9.01 -6.31
C ILE A 48 3.33 -7.97 -5.72
N VAL A 49 2.82 -6.81 -5.30
CA VAL A 49 3.65 -5.73 -4.75
C VAL A 49 4.37 -6.17 -3.49
N ASP A 50 3.64 -6.76 -2.53
CA ASP A 50 4.20 -7.22 -1.27
C ASP A 50 5.08 -8.46 -1.46
N GLY A 51 4.67 -9.38 -2.33
CA GLY A 51 5.47 -10.56 -2.68
C GLY A 51 6.84 -10.17 -3.25
N LEU A 52 6.88 -9.23 -4.20
CA LEU A 52 8.13 -8.72 -4.75
C LEU A 52 8.97 -7.99 -3.70
N ALA A 53 8.34 -7.20 -2.83
CA ALA A 53 9.05 -6.49 -1.76
C ALA A 53 9.71 -7.45 -0.75
N ILE A 54 9.02 -8.53 -0.37
CA ILE A 54 9.54 -9.56 0.55
C ILE A 54 10.68 -10.34 -0.12
N LEU A 55 10.53 -10.74 -1.38
CA LEU A 55 11.57 -11.45 -2.11
C LEU A 55 12.84 -10.60 -2.25
N ALA A 56 12.70 -9.35 -2.67
CA ALA A 56 13.82 -8.42 -2.79
C ALA A 56 14.46 -8.12 -1.42
N GLY A 57 13.64 -7.86 -0.39
CA GLY A 57 14.10 -7.60 0.97
C GLY A 57 14.86 -8.77 1.59
N GLY A 58 14.39 -10.00 1.34
CA GLY A 58 15.06 -11.23 1.78
C GLY A 58 16.46 -11.39 1.20
N LEU A 59 16.60 -11.22 -0.12
CA LEU A 59 17.90 -11.29 -0.80
C LEU A 59 18.89 -10.23 -0.27
N ILE A 60 18.41 -9.02 0.00
CA ILE A 60 19.24 -7.95 0.57
C ILE A 60 19.63 -8.26 2.03
N ALA A 61 18.72 -8.86 2.80
CA ALA A 61 18.96 -9.21 4.20
C ALA A 61 20.01 -10.32 4.39
N GLU A 62 20.18 -11.21 3.41
CA GLU A 62 21.25 -12.22 3.45
C GLU A 62 22.64 -11.63 3.21
N LEU A 63 22.72 -10.53 2.45
CA LEU A 63 24.00 -9.88 2.08
C LEU A 63 24.48 -8.84 3.09
N ILE A 64 23.56 -8.23 3.85
CA ILE A 64 23.87 -7.07 4.70
C ILE A 64 23.85 -7.44 6.19
N PRO A 65 24.93 -7.14 6.96
CA PRO A 65 24.95 -7.31 8.41
C PRO A 65 23.80 -6.56 9.11
N LYS A 66 23.17 -7.20 10.10
CA LYS A 66 21.99 -6.68 10.82
C LYS A 66 22.19 -5.26 11.36
N ASN A 67 23.38 -4.94 11.88
CA ASN A 67 23.69 -3.61 12.43
C ASN A 67 23.60 -2.50 11.36
N ILE A 68 24.05 -2.79 10.14
CA ILE A 68 24.01 -1.84 9.02
C ILE A 68 22.56 -1.70 8.52
N MET A 69 21.82 -2.81 8.44
CA MET A 69 20.40 -2.81 8.05
C MET A 69 19.56 -1.91 8.95
N THR A 70 19.76 -1.96 10.28
CA THR A 70 19.02 -1.10 11.22
C THR A 70 19.34 0.39 11.04
N ILE A 71 20.62 0.74 10.80
CA ILE A 71 21.02 2.13 10.55
C ILE A 71 20.41 2.64 9.25
N ILE A 72 20.48 1.84 8.18
CA ILE A 72 19.89 2.19 6.87
C ILE A 72 18.38 2.37 6.99
N ALA A 73 17.68 1.44 7.66
CA ALA A 73 16.24 1.53 7.86
C ALA A 73 15.85 2.80 8.64
N GLY A 74 16.59 3.16 9.70
CA GLY A 74 16.37 4.39 10.45
C GLY A 74 16.60 5.66 9.63
N LEU A 75 17.65 5.69 8.80
CA LEU A 75 17.93 6.78 7.88
C LEU A 75 16.82 6.94 6.83
N ILE A 76 16.41 5.84 6.21
CA ILE A 76 15.30 5.83 5.25
C ILE A 76 14.02 6.35 5.91
N PHE A 77 13.72 5.90 7.14
CA PHE A 77 12.54 6.34 7.88
C PHE A 77 12.56 7.85 8.17
N LEU A 78 13.70 8.41 8.58
CA LEU A 78 13.86 9.86 8.77
C LEU A 78 13.66 10.64 7.47
N ILE A 79 14.25 10.17 6.36
CA ILE A 79 14.11 10.81 5.05
C ILE A 79 12.64 10.82 4.61
N PHE A 80 11.96 9.67 4.67
CA PHE A 80 10.53 9.59 4.33
C PHE A 80 9.66 10.45 5.25
N GLY A 81 9.97 10.50 6.55
CA GLY A 81 9.29 11.38 7.50
C GLY A 81 9.40 12.85 7.11
N ILE A 82 10.61 13.32 6.75
CA ILE A 82 10.84 14.71 6.32
C ILE A 82 10.15 14.99 4.97
N ILE A 83 10.28 14.09 4.00
CA ILE A 83 9.65 14.23 2.68
C ILE A 83 8.13 14.36 2.85
N THR A 84 7.52 13.50 3.67
CA THR A 84 6.07 13.52 3.93
C THR A 84 5.64 14.83 4.58
N LEU A 85 6.44 15.36 5.51
CA LEU A 85 6.11 16.60 6.24
C LEU A 85 6.13 17.85 5.34
N VAL A 86 6.96 17.86 4.30
CA VAL A 86 7.09 18.98 3.35
C VAL A 86 6.10 18.87 2.17
N ARG A 87 5.50 17.69 1.95
CA ARG A 87 4.71 17.40 0.75
C ARG A 87 3.23 17.79 0.91
N TYR A 88 2.72 18.58 -0.02
CA TYR A 88 1.27 18.82 -0.19
C TYR A 88 0.70 17.85 -1.22
N GLU A 89 -0.40 17.17 -0.89
CA GLU A 89 -1.04 16.21 -1.80
C GLU A 89 -1.96 16.87 -2.82
N LYS A 90 -1.96 16.32 -4.03
CA LYS A 90 -2.81 16.76 -5.13
C LYS A 90 -3.92 15.72 -5.30
N GLU A 91 -5.17 16.17 -5.28
CA GLU A 91 -6.34 15.30 -5.45
C GLU A 91 -6.29 14.53 -6.78
N ILE A 92 -6.58 13.23 -6.71
CA ILE A 92 -6.68 12.36 -7.88
C ILE A 92 -8.01 12.65 -8.58
N ASN A 93 -7.95 13.26 -9.76
CA ASN A 93 -9.13 13.44 -10.60
C ASN A 93 -9.54 12.10 -11.23
N PHE A 94 -10.69 11.59 -10.81
CA PHE A 94 -11.25 10.34 -11.33
C PHE A 94 -11.74 10.52 -12.76
N THR A 95 -10.94 10.08 -13.73
CA THR A 95 -11.39 9.98 -15.12
C THR A 95 -12.26 8.74 -15.29
N LYS A 96 -13.44 8.93 -15.88
CA LYS A 96 -14.42 7.88 -16.14
C LYS A 96 -13.93 7.02 -17.30
N THR A 97 -13.06 6.04 -17.04
CA THR A 97 -12.56 5.13 -18.06
C THR A 97 -13.49 3.92 -18.19
N ASN A 98 -13.80 3.52 -19.43
CA ASN A 98 -14.69 2.40 -19.76
C ASN A 98 -13.99 1.03 -19.60
N ILE A 99 -12.95 0.97 -18.76
CA ILE A 99 -12.07 -0.20 -18.60
C ILE A 99 -12.72 -1.17 -17.61
N ASN A 100 -12.47 -2.47 -17.79
CA ASN A 100 -12.95 -3.51 -16.88
C ASN A 100 -12.55 -3.18 -15.43
N PRO A 101 -13.49 -3.17 -14.46
CA PRO A 101 -13.21 -2.78 -13.08
C PRO A 101 -12.09 -3.57 -12.38
N PHE A 102 -11.84 -4.81 -12.83
CA PHE A 102 -10.67 -5.60 -12.42
C PHE A 102 -9.35 -4.90 -12.77
N ILE A 103 -9.19 -4.52 -14.04
CA ILE A 103 -7.98 -3.87 -14.55
C ILE A 103 -7.84 -2.48 -13.92
N THR A 104 -8.94 -1.78 -13.74
CA THR A 104 -8.97 -0.47 -13.06
C THR A 104 -8.50 -0.59 -11.60
N GLY A 105 -9.01 -1.55 -10.83
CA GLY A 105 -8.55 -1.78 -9.45
C GLY A 105 -7.09 -2.21 -9.37
N PHE A 106 -6.69 -3.14 -10.25
CA PHE A 106 -5.32 -3.62 -10.32
C PHE A 106 -4.34 -2.49 -10.66
N LEU A 107 -4.55 -1.77 -11.77
CA LEU A 107 -3.66 -0.70 -12.21
C LEU A 107 -3.62 0.46 -11.22
N LEU A 108 -4.76 0.85 -10.66
CA LEU A 108 -4.79 1.97 -9.72
C LEU A 108 -3.99 1.68 -8.46
N ILE A 109 -4.11 0.47 -7.90
CA ILE A 109 -3.35 0.09 -6.71
C ILE A 109 -1.90 -0.18 -7.05
N PHE A 110 -1.62 -0.93 -8.12
CA PHE A 110 -0.26 -1.21 -8.53
C PHE A 110 0.52 0.08 -8.81
N LEU A 111 -0.09 1.02 -9.53
CA LEU A 111 0.51 2.33 -9.80
C LEU A 111 0.50 3.22 -8.56
N SER A 112 -0.53 3.22 -7.71
CA SER A 112 -0.50 4.06 -6.50
C SER A 112 0.61 3.62 -5.56
N GLU A 113 0.76 2.31 -5.32
CA GLU A 113 1.83 1.77 -4.49
C GLU A 113 3.21 2.06 -5.09
N TRP A 114 3.39 1.87 -6.40
CA TRP A 114 4.67 2.18 -7.03
C TRP A 114 4.97 3.68 -7.07
N VAL A 115 4.01 4.53 -7.46
CA VAL A 115 4.20 5.98 -7.59
C VAL A 115 4.38 6.66 -6.23
N ILE A 116 3.72 6.18 -5.18
CA ILE A 116 3.90 6.70 -3.81
C ILE A 116 5.25 6.26 -3.24
N LYS A 117 5.71 5.03 -3.55
CA LYS A 117 6.97 4.49 -3.02
C LYS A 117 8.21 4.94 -3.78
N LEU A 118 8.07 5.37 -5.05
CA LEU A 118 9.16 5.96 -5.84
C LEU A 118 9.35 7.47 -5.63
N ARG A 119 8.46 8.16 -4.90
CA ARG A 119 8.40 9.63 -4.85
C ARG A 119 8.30 10.20 -3.45
#